data_AF-A0A7K2QB15-F1
#
_entry.id   AF-A0A7K2QB15-F1
#
_cell.length_a   1.000
_cell.length_b   1.000
_cell.length_c   1.000
_cell.angle_alpha   90.00
_cell.angle_beta   90.00
_cell.angle_gamma   90.00
#
_symmetry.space_group_name_H-M   'P 1'
#
loop_
_entity.id
_entity.type
_entity.pdbx_description
1 polymer ?
#
loop_
_entity_poly.entity_id
_entity_poly.type
_entity_poly.pdbx_seq_one_letter_code
_entity_poly.pdbx_strand_id
1 'polypeptide(L)' 'MSVTQVAAYAAPAAKAPLERTTVPRRPVGERDVLIEIKYAGICHSDIHQVR' A
#
# COMPACT_ATOMS: atom_id res chain seq x y z
N MET A 1 3.74 14.66 15.32
CA MET A 1 3.40 13.38 14.66
C MET A 1 2.92 13.70 13.24
N SER A 2 3.79 13.61 12.23
CA SER A 2 3.49 14.07 10.87
C SER A 2 2.96 12.96 9.98
N VAL A 3 2.08 13.33 9.04
CA VAL A 3 1.68 12.47 7.93
C VAL A 3 2.89 12.25 7.02
N THR A 4 3.10 11.01 6.58
CA THR A 4 4.22 10.65 5.69
C THR A 4 3.70 10.27 4.32
N GLN A 5 4.34 10.76 3.26
CA GLN A 5 4.06 10.34 1.88
C GLN A 5 4.97 9.15 1.56
N VAL A 6 4.40 8.04 1.07
CA VAL A 6 5.17 6.84 0.75
C VAL A 6 4.86 6.34 -0.66
N ALA A 7 5.86 5.81 -1.34
CA ALA A 7 5.67 5.15 -2.63
C ALA A 7 4.85 3.87 -2.46
N ALA A 8 3.94 3.62 -3.39
CA ALA A 8 3.07 2.45 -3.41
C ALA A 8 2.76 2.03 -4.86
N TYR A 9 2.15 0.86 -5.00
CA TYR A 9 1.47 0.43 -6.21
C TYR A 9 -0.02 0.27 -5.91
N ALA A 10 -0.87 0.79 -6.79
CA ALA A 10 -2.33 0.73 -6.61
C ALA A 10 -3.03 0.38 -7.92
N ALA A 11 -4.17 -0.30 -7.83
CA ALA A 11 -5.09 -0.46 -8.94
C ALA A 11 -6.16 0.64 -8.82
N PRO A 12 -6.24 1.60 -9.77
CA PRO A 12 -7.14 2.74 -9.65
C PRO A 12 -8.62 2.38 -9.88
N ALA A 13 -8.90 1.23 -10.49
CA ALA A 13 -10.24 0.70 -10.71
C ALA A 13 -10.22 -0.83 -10.75
N ALA A 14 -11.39 -1.46 -10.66
CA ALA A 14 -11.55 -2.90 -10.85
C ALA A 14 -10.94 -3.33 -12.20
N LYS A 15 -10.08 -4.35 -12.15
CA LYS A 15 -9.35 -4.95 -13.28
C LYS A 15 -8.34 -4.02 -13.96
N ALA A 16 -8.10 -2.82 -13.42
CA ALA A 16 -7.05 -1.95 -13.92
C ALA A 16 -5.65 -2.50 -13.54
N PRO A 17 -4.62 -2.22 -14.35
CA PRO A 17 -3.25 -2.58 -14.00
C PRO A 17 -2.79 -1.87 -12.71
N LEU A 18 -1.82 -2.48 -12.02
CA LEU A 18 -1.14 -1.80 -10.92
C LEU A 18 -0.23 -0.71 -11.45
N GLU A 19 -0.35 0.48 -10.87
CA GLU A 19 0.42 1.66 -11.26
C GLU A 19 1.17 2.22 -10.04
N ARG A 20 2.36 2.80 -10.28
CA ARG A 20 3.12 3.48 -9.23
C ARG A 20 2.36 4.72 -8.80
N THR A 21 2.26 4.92 -7.50
CA THR A 21 1.62 6.09 -6.89
C THR A 21 2.30 6.46 -5.58
N THR A 22 1.84 7.53 -4.97
CA THR A 22 2.24 7.97 -3.63
C THR A 22 1.00 8.06 -2.76
N VAL A 23 1.05 7.46 -1.57
CA VAL A 23 -0.08 7.46 -0.63
C VAL A 23 0.29 8.14 0.69
N PRO A 24 -0.63 8.92 1.29
CA PRO A 24 -0.43 9.46 2.63
C PRO A 24 -0.63 8.37 3.69
N ARG A 25 0.25 8.35 4.68
CA ARG A 25 0.12 7.51 5.88
C ARG A 25 -0.09 8.37 7.11
N ARG A 26 -1.07 7.97 7.92
CA ARG A 26 -1.31 8.56 9.25
C ARG A 26 -0.04 8.46 10.12
N PRO A 27 0.10 9.31 11.14
CA PRO A 27 1.18 9.15 12.11
C PRO A 27 1.09 7.82 12.86
N VAL A 28 2.24 7.30 13.27
CA VAL A 28 2.35 6.04 14.03
C VAL A 28 1.79 6.26 15.43
N GLY A 29 0.73 5.54 15.80
CA GLY A 29 0.14 5.54 17.13
C GLY A 29 0.86 4.61 18.12
N GLU A 30 0.42 4.62 19.38
CA GLU A 30 1.04 3.86 20.48
C GLU A 30 1.11 2.33 20.26
N ARG A 31 0.23 1.80 19.41
CA ARG A 31 0.13 0.36 19.09
C ARG A 31 0.49 0.04 17.65
N ASP A 32 0.94 1.03 16.88
CA ASP A 32 1.32 0.85 15.49
C ASP A 32 2.82 0.53 15.38
N VAL A 33 3.19 -0.25 14.37
CA VAL A 33 4.59 -0.48 14.00
C VAL A 33 4.83 0.05 12.58
N LEU A 34 5.94 0.77 12.41
CA LEU A 34 6.42 1.22 11.11
C LEU A 34 7.43 0.22 10.57
N ILE A 35 7.15 -0.37 9.41
CA ILE A 35 8.00 -1.37 8.76
C ILE A 35 8.50 -0.79 7.43
N GLU A 36 9.81 -0.88 7.20
CA GLU A 36 10.41 -0.64 5.89
C GLU A 36 10.28 -1.92 5.04
N ILE A 37 9.48 -1.84 3.98
CA ILE A 37 9.19 -2.99 3.12
C ILE A 37 10.34 -3.16 2.12
N LYS A 38 11.18 -4.19 2.31
CA LYS A 38 12.20 -4.59 1.34
C LYS A 38 11.64 -5.45 0.21
N TYR A 39 10.73 -6.35 0.55
CA TYR A 39 10.08 -7.28 -0.37
C TYR A 39 8.62 -7.52 0.06
N ALA A 40 7.72 -7.70 -0.90
CA ALA A 40 6.34 -8.08 -0.67
C ALA A 40 5.93 -9.13 -1.72
N GLY A 41 5.40 -10.26 -1.26
CA GLY A 41 4.87 -11.30 -2.15
C GLY A 41 3.47 -10.94 -2.65
N ILE A 42 3.12 -11.42 -3.84
CA ILE A 42 1.77 -11.34 -4.40
C ILE A 42 1.11 -12.71 -4.27
N CYS A 43 -0.14 -12.74 -3.79
CA CYS A 43 -0.93 -13.94 -3.62
C CYS A 43 -2.19 -13.90 -4.51
N HIS A 44 -2.86 -15.05 -4.65
CA HIS A 44 -4.14 -15.15 -5.36
C HIS A 44 -5.22 -14.23 -4.75
N SER A 45 -5.22 -14.04 -3.43
CA SER A 45 -6.16 -13.13 -2.76
C SER A 45 -6.07 -11.71 -3.31
N ASP A 46 -4.89 -11.23 -3.65
CA ASP A 46 -4.69 -9.87 -4.15
C ASP A 46 -5.35 -9.69 -5.53
N ILE A 47 -5.23 -10.71 -6.38
CA ILE A 47 -5.90 -10.73 -7.70
C ILE A 47 -7.41 -10.74 -7.52
N HIS A 48 -7.93 -11.49 -6.54
CA HIS A 48 -9.35 -11.49 -6.23
C HIS A 48 -9.85 -10.14 -5.70
N GLN A 49 -9.03 -9.40 -4.94
CA GLN A 49 -9.38 -8.06 -4.46
C GLN A 49 -9.50 -7.02 -5.58
N VAL A 50 -8.72 -7.16 -6.65
CA VAL A 50 -8.68 -6.19 -7.77
C VAL A 50 -9.69 -6.55 -8.88
N ARG A 51 -10.60 -7.51 -8.67
CA ARG A 51 -11.61 -7.92 -9.67
C ARG A 51 -12.77 -6.96 -9.84
#